data_AF-A0A8H5Q2L2-F1
#
_entry.id   AF-A0A8H5Q2L2-F1
#
_cell.length_a   1.000
_cell.length_b   1.000
_cell.length_c   1.000
_cell.angle_alpha   90.00
_cell.angle_beta   90.00
_cell.angle_gamma   90.00
#
_symmetry.space_group_name_H-M   'P 1'
#
loop_
_entity.id
_entity.type
_entity.pdbx_description
1 polymer ?
#
loop_
_entity_poly.entity_id
_entity_poly.type
_entity_poly.pdbx_seq_one_letter_code
_entity_poly.pdbx_strand_id
1 'polypeptide(L)'
;MFINGANNNIFFAFKRRADKESFTVQVKAEVVEWIIKLHQHPDCSDFLHDALDIISSKMIVVIAQGRSRSSSGQLLDAFQILSSKCTRREAYVIGNPWTGEKVEIARTWIRKNDVAVDARPIRST
;
A
#
# COMPACT_ATOMS: atom_id res chain seq x y z
N MET A 1 11.05 6.79 -22.30
CA MET A 1 10.41 5.73 -23.12
C MET A 1 10.30 4.50 -22.25
N PHE A 2 9.09 4.07 -21.87
CA PHE A 2 8.90 2.79 -21.20
C PHE A 2 8.58 1.74 -22.28
N ILE A 3 9.29 0.63 -22.24
CA ILE A 3 9.05 -0.53 -23.10
C ILE A 3 7.75 -1.18 -22.60
N ASN A 4 6.62 -0.89 -23.24
CA ASN A 4 5.31 -1.51 -22.97
C ASN A 4 5.23 -2.99 -23.43
N GLY A 5 6.37 -3.68 -23.55
CA GLY A 5 6.48 -5.02 -24.15
C GLY A 5 6.78 -6.15 -23.17
N ALA A 6 6.93 -5.88 -21.88
CA ALA A 6 7.07 -6.91 -20.86
C ALA A 6 5.90 -6.82 -19.89
N ASN A 7 5.33 -7.97 -19.53
CA ASN A 7 4.30 -8.15 -18.51
C ASN A 7 4.89 -7.83 -17.12
N ASN A 8 5.37 -6.61 -16.93
CA ASN A 8 6.03 -6.15 -15.73
C ASN A 8 4.97 -5.74 -14.72
N ASN A 9 5.08 -6.30 -13.52
CA ASN A 9 4.30 -5.98 -12.33
C ASN A 9 4.58 -4.53 -11.86
N ILE A 10 4.21 -3.55 -12.67
CA ILE A 10 4.34 -2.13 -12.36
C ILE A 10 3.08 -1.72 -11.59
N PHE A 11 3.24 -1.57 -10.27
CA PHE A 11 2.16 -1.23 -9.34
C PHE A 11 1.92 0.28 -9.19
N PHE A 12 2.58 1.11 -10.02
CA PHE A 12 2.50 2.56 -9.95
C PHE A 12 2.28 3.21 -11.32
N ALA A 13 1.80 4.45 -11.31
CA ALA A 13 1.58 5.30 -12.48
C ALA A 13 2.16 6.69 -12.24
N PHE A 14 2.62 7.34 -13.31
CA PHE A 14 3.05 8.74 -13.25
C PHE A 14 1.87 9.65 -13.62
N LYS A 15 1.53 10.61 -12.78
CA LYS A 15 0.60 11.71 -13.11
C LYS A 15 1.39 13.00 -13.27
N ARG A 16 1.14 13.74 -14.34
CA ARG A 16 1.75 15.06 -14.54
C ARG A 16 1.04 16.06 -13.62
N ARG A 17 1.79 16.88 -12.87
CA ARG A 17 1.18 17.95 -12.08
C ARG A 17 0.66 19.06 -12.99
N ALA A 18 -0.40 19.74 -12.53
CA ALA A 18 -0.94 20.91 -13.21
C ALA A 18 -0.03 22.14 -13.11
N ASP A 19 0.90 22.17 -12.14
CA ASP A 19 1.65 23.38 -11.78
C ASP A 19 3.12 23.42 -12.28
N LYS A 20 3.75 22.31 -12.72
CA LYS A 20 5.15 22.27 -13.22
C LYS A 20 5.44 21.09 -14.15
N GLU A 21 6.61 21.08 -14.81
CA GLU A 21 7.24 19.91 -15.48
C GLU A 21 7.61 18.76 -14.53
N SER A 22 6.91 18.61 -13.40
CA SER A 22 7.11 17.51 -12.45
C SER A 22 6.02 16.45 -12.61
N PHE A 23 6.43 15.19 -12.42
CA PHE A 23 5.51 14.07 -12.35
C PHE A 23 5.33 13.69 -10.88
N THR A 24 4.14 13.22 -10.51
CA THR A 24 3.92 12.45 -9.29
C THR A 24 3.87 10.98 -9.65
N VAL A 25 4.52 10.12 -8.88
CA VAL A 25 4.27 8.68 -8.91
C VAL A 25 3.13 8.37 -7.95
N GLN A 26 2.27 7.44 -8.32
CA GLN A 26 1.13 7.00 -7.49
C GLN A 26 0.98 5.51 -7.59
N VAL A 27 0.53 4.86 -6.53
CA VAL A 27 0.09 3.47 -6.63
C VAL A 27 -1.15 3.43 -7.54
N LYS A 28 -1.17 2.47 -8.45
CA LYS A 28 -2.29 2.24 -9.36
C LYS A 28 -3.57 1.97 -8.58
N ALA A 29 -4.69 2.58 -8.99
CA ALA A 29 -5.99 2.38 -8.35
C ALA A 29 -6.38 0.89 -8.31
N GLU A 30 -6.01 0.13 -9.34
CA GLU A 30 -6.26 -1.30 -9.42
C GLU A 30 -5.57 -2.08 -8.30
N VAL A 31 -4.33 -1.70 -7.94
CA VAL A 31 -3.57 -2.34 -6.85
C VAL A 31 -4.24 -2.11 -5.50
N VAL A 32 -4.74 -0.89 -5.31
CA VAL A 32 -5.41 -0.52 -4.06
C VAL A 32 -6.77 -1.22 -3.93
N GLU A 33 -7.56 -1.28 -5.00
CA GLU A 33 -8.80 -2.05 -5.03
C GLU A 33 -8.56 -3.55 -4.77
N TRP A 34 -7.44 -4.09 -5.26
CA TRP A 34 -7.03 -5.46 -4.94
C TRP A 34 -6.73 -5.66 -3.46
N ILE A 35 -6.04 -4.73 -2.81
CA ILE A 35 -5.77 -4.80 -1.36
C ILE A 35 -7.09 -4.74 -0.58
N ILE A 36 -8.05 -3.89 -0.98
CA ILE A 36 -9.39 -3.86 -0.38
C ILE A 36 -10.08 -5.23 -0.51
N LYS A 37 -10.05 -5.85 -1.69
CA LYS A 37 -10.63 -7.18 -1.90
C LYS A 37 -10.00 -8.24 -1.01
N LEU A 38 -8.70 -8.17 -0.77
CA LEU A 38 -8.01 -9.09 0.16
C LEU A 38 -8.51 -8.91 1.58
N HIS A 39 -8.74 -7.67 2.04
CA HIS A 39 -9.36 -7.43 3.35
C HIS A 39 -10.81 -7.95 3.44
N GLN A 40 -11.53 -8.07 2.32
CA GLN A 40 -12.88 -8.62 2.32
C GLN A 40 -12.92 -10.16 2.23
N HIS A 41 -11.77 -10.81 2.08
CA HIS A 41 -11.73 -12.27 1.95
C HIS A 41 -12.22 -12.93 3.25
N PRO A 42 -13.08 -13.96 3.20
CA PRO A 42 -13.64 -14.59 4.40
C PRO A 42 -12.60 -15.04 5.43
N ASP A 43 -11.46 -15.53 4.93
CA ASP A 43 -10.33 -15.97 5.75
C ASP A 43 -9.36 -14.84 6.13
N CYS A 44 -9.67 -13.58 5.80
CA CYS A 44 -8.84 -12.45 6.18
C CYS A 44 -8.95 -12.22 7.68
N SER A 45 -7.96 -12.71 8.43
CA SER A 45 -7.85 -12.51 9.86
C SER A 45 -7.30 -11.14 10.22
N ASP A 46 -7.43 -10.73 11.48
CA ASP A 46 -6.84 -9.47 11.97
C ASP A 46 -5.32 -9.40 11.72
N PHE A 47 -4.63 -10.55 11.74
CA PHE A 47 -3.23 -10.65 11.29
C PHE A 47 -3.07 -10.24 9.82
N LEU A 48 -3.90 -10.78 8.93
CA LEU A 48 -3.84 -10.49 7.50
C LEU A 48 -4.21 -9.02 7.23
N HIS A 49 -5.15 -8.45 7.99
CA HIS A 49 -5.44 -7.03 7.93
C HIS A 49 -4.22 -6.18 8.26
N ASP A 50 -3.59 -6.42 9.42
CA ASP A 50 -2.41 -5.66 9.84
C ASP A 50 -1.24 -5.85 8.86
N ALA A 51 -1.06 -7.06 8.30
CA ALA A 51 -0.02 -7.34 7.31
C ALA A 51 -0.26 -6.59 5.99
N LEU A 52 -1.49 -6.59 5.48
CA LEU A 52 -1.88 -5.86 4.28
C LEU A 52 -1.73 -4.34 4.46
N ASP A 53 -2.00 -3.82 5.66
CA ASP A 53 -1.78 -2.41 6.01
C ASP A 53 -0.29 -2.04 6.03
N ILE A 54 0.59 -2.92 6.53
CA ILE A 54 2.05 -2.72 6.45
C ILE A 54 2.50 -2.73 5.00
N ILE A 55 2.03 -3.70 4.20
CA ILE A 55 2.40 -3.81 2.79
C ILE A 55 1.98 -2.54 2.03
N SER A 56 0.73 -2.09 2.21
CA SER A 56 0.18 -0.93 1.52
C SER A 56 0.88 0.37 1.93
N SER A 57 1.16 0.55 3.23
CA SER A 57 1.64 1.82 3.79
C SER A 57 3.17 1.93 3.97
N LYS A 58 3.89 0.81 3.99
CA LYS A 58 5.35 0.77 4.28
C LYS A 58 6.19 0.18 3.14
N MET A 59 5.62 -0.70 2.32
CA MET A 59 6.36 -1.43 1.28
C MET A 59 6.03 -0.96 -0.14
N ILE A 60 4.74 -0.77 -0.45
CA ILE A 60 4.27 -0.35 -1.78
C ILE A 60 4.37 1.17 -1.96
N VAL A 61 4.37 1.95 -0.86
CA VAL A 61 4.50 3.42 -0.92
C VAL A 61 5.70 3.82 -1.75
N VAL A 62 5.41 4.58 -2.82
CA VAL A 62 6.43 5.22 -3.63
C VAL A 62 6.90 6.46 -2.88
N ILE A 63 8.18 6.80 -3.03
CA ILE A 63 8.89 7.86 -2.29
C ILE A 63 8.16 9.20 -2.45
N ALA A 64 7.49 9.67 -1.40
CA ALA A 64 6.93 11.01 -1.28
C ALA A 64 7.93 11.96 -0.63
N GLN A 65 7.76 13.27 -0.86
CA GLN A 65 8.35 14.28 0.00
C GLN A 65 7.89 14.01 1.44
N GLY A 66 8.81 13.51 2.28
CA GLY A 66 8.54 13.19 3.69
C GLY A 66 8.03 11.76 3.97
N ARG A 67 7.83 10.90 2.97
CA ARG A 67 7.54 9.47 3.18
C ARG A 67 8.42 8.61 2.28
N SER A 68 9.44 8.00 2.88
CA SER A 68 10.20 6.92 2.25
C SER A 68 9.58 5.56 2.57
N ARG A 69 9.90 4.54 1.77
CA ARG A 69 9.73 3.14 2.21
C ARG A 69 10.39 2.97 3.57
N SER A 70 9.78 2.16 4.42
CA SER A 70 10.40 1.82 5.70
C SER A 70 11.68 1.03 5.47
N SER A 71 12.65 1.22 6.37
CA SER A 71 13.86 0.39 6.36
C SER A 71 13.49 -1.07 6.68
N SER A 72 14.37 -1.99 6.31
CA SER A 72 14.22 -3.41 6.68
C SER A 72 14.10 -3.61 8.20
N GLY A 73 14.80 -2.79 9.00
CA GLY A 73 14.67 -2.82 10.46
C GLY A 73 13.27 -2.43 10.94
N GLN A 74 12.71 -1.34 10.42
CA GLN A 74 11.34 -0.92 10.76
C GLN A 74 10.29 -1.95 10.34
N LEU A 75 10.51 -2.63 9.20
CA LEU A 75 9.63 -3.72 8.77
C LEU A 75 9.77 -4.93 9.69
N LEU A 76 10.99 -5.31 10.05
CA LEU A 76 11.24 -6.42 10.98
C LEU A 76 10.52 -6.17 12.31
N ASP A 77 10.66 -4.97 12.88
CA ASP A 77 9.98 -4.60 14.13
C ASP A 77 8.46 -4.74 14.00
N ALA A 78 7.89 -4.25 12.89
CA ALA A 78 6.46 -4.34 12.63
C ALA A 78 5.98 -5.80 12.54
N PHE A 79 6.71 -6.67 11.82
CA PHE A 79 6.36 -8.08 11.69
C PHE A 79 6.61 -8.89 12.98
N GLN A 80 7.60 -8.52 13.80
CA GLN A 80 7.77 -9.09 15.14
C GLN A 80 6.59 -8.75 16.05
N ILE A 81 6.06 -7.53 15.97
CA ILE A 81 4.83 -7.14 16.67
C ILE A 81 3.66 -8.00 16.22
N LEU A 82 3.47 -8.22 14.91
CA LEU A 82 2.43 -9.12 14.40
C LEU A 82 2.57 -10.53 14.96
N SER A 83 3.78 -11.10 14.88
CA SER A 83 4.06 -12.44 15.41
C SER A 83 3.72 -12.55 16.89
N SER A 84 3.98 -11.50 17.68
CA SER A 84 3.66 -11.48 19.11
C SER A 84 2.15 -11.42 19.40
N LYS A 85 1.35 -10.86 18.50
CA LYS A 85 -0.12 -10.81 18.64
C LYS A 85 -0.74 -12.19 18.36
N CYS A 86 -0.22 -12.90 17.35
CA CYS A 86 -0.67 -14.25 16.99
C CYS A 86 -0.58 -15.24 18.16
N THR A 87 0.50 -15.16 18.95
CA THR A 87 0.70 -16.07 20.09
C THR A 87 -0.13 -15.72 21.32
N ARG A 88 -0.70 -14.50 21.38
CA ARG A 88 -1.43 -13.99 22.55
C ARG A 88 -2.94 -14.02 22.40
N ARG A 89 -3.45 -14.09 21.16
CA ARG A 89 -4.88 -13.97 20.85
C ARG A 89 -5.24 -14.97 19.76
N GLU A 90 -5.88 -16.06 20.13
CA GLU A 90 -6.33 -17.08 19.17
C GLU A 90 -7.26 -16.50 18.10
N ALA A 91 -8.15 -15.57 18.48
CA ALA A 91 -9.04 -14.89 17.54
C ALA A 91 -8.32 -14.04 16.47
N TYR A 92 -7.06 -13.64 16.71
CA TYR A 92 -6.29 -12.77 15.81
C TYR A 92 -5.89 -13.46 14.49
N VAL A 93 -5.91 -14.80 14.48
CA VAL A 93 -5.60 -15.61 13.29
C VAL A 93 -6.84 -16.23 12.65
N ILE A 94 -8.03 -15.98 13.20
CA ILE A 94 -9.32 -16.44 12.66
C ILE A 94 -9.87 -15.37 11.71
N GLY A 95 -10.52 -15.80 10.62
CA GLY A 95 -11.11 -14.90 9.62
C GLY A 95 -12.08 -13.89 10.21
N ASN A 96 -11.85 -12.60 9.91
CA ASN A 96 -12.63 -11.45 10.35
C ASN A 96 -12.73 -10.39 9.21
N PRO A 97 -13.35 -10.74 8.08
CA PRO A 97 -13.35 -9.90 6.88
C PRO A 97 -13.91 -8.51 7.14
N TRP A 98 -13.36 -7.51 6.45
CA TRP A 98 -13.95 -6.18 6.43
C TRP A 98 -15.31 -6.21 5.73
N THR A 99 -16.30 -5.59 6.36
CA THR A 99 -17.67 -5.49 5.86
C THR A 99 -18.14 -4.03 5.82
N GLY A 100 -19.12 -3.76 4.96
CA GLY A 100 -19.91 -2.53 4.88
C GLY A 100 -19.08 -1.24 5.07
N GLU A 101 -19.27 -0.62 6.23
CA GLU A 101 -18.71 0.69 6.58
C GLU A 101 -17.18 0.77 6.51
N LYS A 102 -16.45 -0.26 6.95
CA LYS A 102 -14.97 -0.25 6.92
C LYS A 102 -14.45 -0.18 5.49
N VAL A 103 -15.09 -0.87 4.57
CA VAL A 103 -14.72 -0.91 3.15
C VAL A 103 -14.99 0.44 2.49
N GLU A 104 -16.14 1.05 2.78
CA GLU A 104 -16.51 2.35 2.22
C GLU A 104 -15.63 3.49 2.77
N ILE A 105 -15.25 3.43 4.05
CA ILE A 105 -14.26 4.36 4.63
C ILE A 105 -12.91 4.20 3.92
N ALA A 106 -12.42 2.96 3.74
CA ALA A 106 -11.16 2.70 3.05
C ALA A 106 -11.19 3.23 1.61
N ARG A 107 -12.24 2.89 0.83
CA ARG A 107 -12.45 3.38 -0.54
C ARG A 107 -12.52 4.91 -0.61
N THR A 108 -13.19 5.54 0.35
CA THR A 108 -13.30 7.01 0.42
C THR A 108 -11.94 7.65 0.72
N TRP A 109 -11.19 7.07 1.65
CA TRP A 109 -9.83 7.54 1.98
C TRP A 109 -8.90 7.42 0.78
N ILE A 110 -9.02 6.33 0.01
CA ILE A 110 -8.24 6.07 -1.20
C ILE A 110 -8.62 7.03 -2.34
N ARG A 111 -9.91 7.25 -2.59
CA ARG A 111 -10.39 8.24 -3.58
C ARG A 111 -9.94 9.65 -3.24
N LYS A 112 -9.89 9.99 -1.95
CA LYS A 112 -9.50 11.32 -1.45
C LYS A 112 -7.98 11.50 -1.41
N ASN A 113 -7.23 10.45 -1.11
CA ASN A 113 -5.77 10.45 -1.00
C ASN A 113 -5.14 9.65 -2.15
N ASP A 114 -5.50 9.98 -3.40
CA ASP A 114 -4.73 9.62 -4.59
C ASP A 114 -3.25 9.78 -4.23
N VAL A 115 -2.55 8.65 -3.97
CA VAL A 115 -1.35 8.59 -3.11
C VAL A 115 -0.18 9.18 -3.90
N ALA A 116 -0.21 10.51 -4.03
CA ALA A 116 0.58 11.30 -4.93
C ALA A 116 1.91 11.62 -4.30
N VAL A 117 2.97 11.13 -4.92
CA VAL A 117 4.32 11.32 -4.44
C VAL A 117 5.15 11.94 -5.55
N ASP A 118 5.91 13.00 -5.30
CA ASP A 118 6.67 13.63 -6.39
C ASP A 118 7.76 12.71 -6.93
N ALA A 119 7.70 12.43 -8.23
CA ALA A 119 8.78 11.82 -8.96
C ALA A 119 9.94 12.82 -9.01
N ARG A 120 10.98 12.60 -8.20
CA ARG A 120 12.23 13.32 -8.37
C ARG A 120 12.94 12.75 -9.61
N PRO A 121 13.30 13.56 -10.61
CA PRO A 121 14.12 13.08 -11.70
C PRO A 121 15.45 12.60 -11.11
N ILE A 122 15.82 11.35 -11.41
CA ILE A 122 17.15 10.82 -11.10
C ILE A 122 18.13 11.68 -11.90
N ARG A 123 18.92 12.52 -11.22
CA ARG A 123 20.05 13.20 -11.87
C ARG A 123 21.10 12.12 -12.13
N SER A 124 21.31 11.81 -13.41
CA SER A 124 22.49 11.07 -13.87
C SER A 124 23.72 11.95 -13.59
N THR A 125 24.48 11.59 -12.55
CA THR A 125 25.89 11.98 -12.42
C THR A 125 26.74 11.04 -13.22
#